data_AF-A0A7W8ZIU1-F1
#
_entry.id   AF-A0A7W8ZIU1-F1
#
_cell.length_a   1.000
_cell.length_b   1.000
_cell.length_c   1.000
_cell.angle_alpha   90.00
_cell.angle_beta   90.00
_cell.angle_gamma   90.00
#
_symmetry.space_group_name_H-M   'P 1'
#
loop_
_entity.id
_entity.type
_entity.pdbx_description
1 polymer ?
#
loop_
_entity_poly.entity_id
_entity_poly.type
_entity_poly.pdbx_seq_one_letter_code
_entity_poly.pdbx_strand_id
1 'polypeptide(L)'
;MNIYSGNKKLKWDIQLPEKVFHIKGAIDVTDHLSVPVKSNRRIWVNGIEVFPETANVLRPFYECNFEWGELAQNAAYTTALAICLAIFKSERLAENLFVCFKEDFVQNFPEGNFELAMEITRFLNKHNSRLNPDLYSRFCFSAITSSREILLIKDPETGLITTNLAENYAMHRESIPNIKLRKLNERKQRLLFRLFAKDNYLISGYDFPEVMLRAEDLMARFYWRSIEKIITRQLVDKYEE
;
A
#
# COMPACT_ATOMS: atom_id res chain seq x y z
N MET A 1 16.87 -24.72 10.75
CA MET A 1 15.87 -25.19 9.75
C MET A 1 15.95 -24.29 8.53
N ASN A 2 16.13 -24.86 7.35
CA ASN A 2 16.27 -24.14 6.08
C ASN A 2 14.87 -23.78 5.57
N ILE A 3 14.44 -22.52 5.77
CA ILE A 3 13.08 -22.04 5.42
C ILE A 3 12.92 -21.78 3.92
N TYR A 4 14.00 -21.91 3.12
CA TYR A 4 13.94 -21.85 1.67
C TYR A 4 13.56 -23.22 1.06
N SER A 5 12.44 -23.80 1.50
CA SER A 5 11.72 -24.69 0.59
C SER A 5 11.08 -23.80 -0.45
N GLY A 6 11.38 -24.05 -1.73
CA GLY A 6 10.83 -23.29 -2.84
C GLY A 6 9.31 -23.38 -2.80
N ASN A 7 8.67 -22.37 -2.23
CA ASN A 7 7.22 -22.25 -2.27
C ASN A 7 6.83 -22.22 -3.74
N LYS A 8 6.25 -23.31 -4.24
CA LYS A 8 5.36 -23.26 -5.41
C LYS A 8 4.51 -22.03 -5.19
N LYS A 9 4.49 -21.10 -6.16
CA LYS A 9 3.66 -19.88 -6.06
C LYS A 9 2.22 -20.35 -5.87
N LEU A 10 1.78 -20.39 -4.62
CA LEU A 10 0.43 -20.77 -4.26
C LEU A 10 -0.45 -19.69 -4.87
N LYS A 11 -1.28 -20.09 -5.85
CA LYS A 11 -2.20 -19.18 -6.49
C LYS A 11 -3.47 -19.13 -5.65
N TRP A 12 -3.66 -18.01 -4.96
CA TRP A 12 -4.92 -17.72 -4.28
C TRP A 12 -5.97 -17.36 -5.32
N ASP A 13 -7.14 -18.01 -5.28
CA ASP A 13 -8.24 -17.72 -6.19
C ASP A 13 -9.37 -17.03 -5.43
N ILE A 14 -9.79 -15.87 -5.93
CA ILE A 14 -10.94 -15.14 -5.41
C ILE A 14 -12.08 -15.34 -6.40
N GLN A 15 -13.09 -16.08 -5.96
CA GLN A 15 -14.34 -16.19 -6.68
C GLN A 15 -15.09 -14.86 -6.55
N LEU A 16 -15.09 -14.11 -7.64
CA LEU A 16 -15.89 -12.89 -7.79
C LEU A 16 -16.96 -13.18 -8.84
N PRO A 17 -18.23 -12.79 -8.58
CA PRO A 17 -19.31 -13.02 -9.54
C PRO A 17 -19.08 -12.24 -10.84
N GLU A 18 -18.42 -11.08 -10.75
CA GLU A 18 -18.05 -10.24 -11.88
C GLU A 18 -16.53 -10.05 -11.91
N LYS A 19 -15.96 -10.02 -13.13
CA LYS A 19 -14.53 -9.77 -13.37
C LYS A 19 -14.26 -8.43 -14.06
N VAL A 20 -15.32 -7.79 -14.53
CA VAL A 20 -15.30 -6.46 -15.15
C VAL A 20 -16.22 -5.56 -14.33
N PHE A 21 -15.71 -4.41 -13.90
CA PHE A 21 -16.43 -3.45 -13.09
C PHE A 21 -16.51 -2.11 -13.82
N HIS A 22 -17.68 -1.48 -13.83
CA HIS A 22 -17.87 -0.15 -14.39
C HIS A 22 -17.63 0.89 -13.30
N ILE A 23 -16.58 1.71 -13.47
CA ILE A 23 -16.24 2.77 -12.52
C ILE A 23 -16.48 4.11 -13.18
N LYS A 24 -17.27 4.95 -12.51
CA LYS A 24 -17.55 6.32 -12.94
C LYS A 24 -17.07 7.29 -11.87
N GLY A 25 -16.38 8.35 -12.27
CA GLY A 25 -16.00 9.47 -11.41
C GLY A 25 -16.61 10.76 -11.94
N ALA A 26 -17.18 11.57 -11.05
CA ALA A 26 -17.73 12.88 -11.39
C ALA A 26 -17.24 13.95 -10.42
N ILE A 27 -17.02 15.15 -10.93
CA ILE A 27 -16.63 16.36 -10.22
C ILE A 27 -17.78 17.35 -10.36
N ASP A 28 -18.49 17.58 -9.27
CA ASP A 28 -19.56 18.55 -9.17
C ASP A 28 -19.00 19.83 -8.56
N VAL A 29 -19.11 20.97 -9.27
CA VAL A 29 -18.68 22.25 -8.70
C VAL A 29 -19.77 22.76 -7.76
N THR A 30 -19.44 22.88 -6.48
CA THR A 30 -20.43 23.22 -5.43
C THR A 30 -20.57 24.71 -5.18
N ASP A 31 -19.55 25.51 -5.51
CA ASP A 31 -19.60 26.96 -5.32
C ASP A 31 -18.71 27.70 -6.33
N HIS A 32 -19.34 28.23 -7.38
CA HIS A 32 -18.68 28.99 -8.45
C HIS A 32 -18.13 30.35 -8.00
N LEU A 33 -18.50 30.83 -6.80
CA LEU A 33 -18.18 32.17 -6.31
C LEU A 33 -17.10 32.16 -5.21
N SER A 34 -16.69 30.99 -4.75
CA SER A 34 -15.61 30.82 -3.77
C SER A 34 -14.23 30.72 -4.42
N VAL A 35 -13.20 31.31 -3.78
CA VAL A 35 -11.79 31.12 -4.15
C VAL A 35 -11.06 30.51 -2.95
N PRO A 36 -10.52 29.28 -3.05
CA PRO A 36 -10.56 28.39 -4.23
C PRO A 36 -11.95 27.79 -4.47
N VAL A 37 -12.28 27.53 -5.73
CA VAL A 37 -13.54 26.90 -6.16
C VAL A 37 -13.70 25.56 -5.46
N LYS A 38 -14.75 25.42 -4.66
CA LYS A 38 -15.07 24.13 -4.02
C LYS A 38 -15.70 23.19 -5.05
N SER A 39 -15.10 22.02 -5.20
CA SER A 39 -15.65 20.91 -5.98
C SER A 39 -15.88 19.72 -5.07
N ASN A 40 -16.96 18.98 -5.32
CA ASN A 40 -17.26 17.72 -4.68
C ASN A 40 -17.01 16.60 -5.69
N ARG A 41 -16.31 15.56 -5.25
CA ARG A 41 -15.94 14.42 -6.09
C ARG A 41 -16.76 13.22 -5.67
N ARG A 42 -17.32 12.50 -6.64
CA ARG A 42 -18.24 11.38 -6.43
C ARG A 42 -17.82 10.20 -7.31
N ILE A 43 -18.03 8.98 -6.80
CA ILE A 43 -17.62 7.75 -7.48
C ILE A 43 -18.77 6.75 -7.44
N TRP A 44 -18.94 6.03 -8.55
CA TRP A 44 -19.86 4.91 -8.67
C TRP A 44 -19.12 3.66 -9.15
N VAL A 45 -19.49 2.51 -8.59
CA VAL A 45 -19.01 1.18 -9.00
C VAL A 45 -20.24 0.35 -9.38
N ASN A 46 -20.30 -0.11 -10.64
CA ASN A 46 -21.45 -0.80 -11.23
C ASN A 46 -22.77 -0.03 -11.04
N GLY A 47 -22.71 1.30 -11.17
CA GLY A 47 -23.87 2.19 -11.00
C GLY A 47 -24.26 2.47 -9.55
N ILE A 48 -23.62 1.84 -8.56
CA ILE A 48 -23.87 2.10 -7.14
C ILE A 48 -22.88 3.15 -6.65
N GLU A 49 -23.38 4.22 -6.04
CA GLU A 49 -22.53 5.25 -5.45
C GLU A 49 -21.75 4.70 -4.25
N VAL A 50 -20.46 5.01 -4.20
CA VAL A 50 -19.59 4.69 -3.07
C VAL A 50 -19.26 5.96 -2.30
N PHE A 51 -19.00 5.81 -1.01
CA PHE A 51 -18.84 6.93 -0.07
C PHE A 51 -17.47 6.88 0.61
N PRO A 52 -16.73 8.01 0.70
CA PRO A 52 -15.38 8.02 1.27
C PRO A 52 -15.36 7.63 2.76
N GLU A 53 -16.47 7.83 3.47
CA GLU A 53 -16.64 7.50 4.88
C GLU A 53 -16.44 5.99 5.13
N THR A 54 -16.86 5.14 4.19
CA THR A 54 -16.68 3.68 4.32
C THR A 54 -15.21 3.29 4.41
N ALA A 55 -14.35 3.96 3.65
CA ALA A 55 -12.90 3.79 3.70
C ALA A 55 -12.30 4.47 4.94
N ASN A 56 -12.79 5.66 5.29
CA ASN A 56 -12.29 6.42 6.44
C ASN A 56 -12.54 5.70 7.77
N VAL A 57 -13.66 4.98 7.94
CA VAL A 57 -13.92 4.17 9.14
C VAL A 57 -12.82 3.11 9.36
N LEU A 58 -12.35 2.46 8.29
CA LEU A 58 -11.28 1.46 8.38
C LEU A 58 -9.89 2.09 8.50
N ARG A 59 -9.72 3.28 7.93
CA ARG A 59 -8.44 3.97 7.77
C ARG A 59 -8.63 5.49 7.96
N PRO A 60 -8.81 5.95 9.22
CA PRO A 60 -9.21 7.35 9.52
C PRO A 60 -8.10 8.38 9.30
N PHE A 61 -6.89 7.91 9.04
CA PHE A 61 -5.71 8.74 8.83
C PHE A 61 -5.59 9.31 7.41
N TYR A 62 -6.35 8.79 6.45
CA TYR A 62 -6.46 9.41 5.13
C TYR A 62 -7.56 10.45 5.12
N GLU A 63 -7.40 11.46 4.26
CA GLU A 63 -8.42 12.47 4.06
C GLU A 63 -9.75 11.84 3.64
N CYS A 64 -10.84 12.24 4.30
CA CYS A 64 -12.18 11.71 4.07
C CYS A 64 -12.84 12.38 2.84
N ASN A 65 -12.17 12.31 1.68
CA ASN A 65 -12.65 12.82 0.41
C ASN A 65 -12.20 11.90 -0.72
N PHE A 66 -12.81 12.03 -1.90
CA PHE A 66 -12.31 11.38 -3.12
C PHE A 66 -11.33 12.27 -3.89
N GLU A 67 -10.32 11.63 -4.49
CA GLU A 67 -9.32 12.27 -5.34
C GLU A 67 -8.68 11.22 -6.26
N TRP A 68 -8.37 11.59 -7.51
CA TRP A 68 -7.80 10.68 -8.52
C TRP A 68 -7.01 11.46 -9.58
N GLY A 69 -6.26 10.72 -10.39
CA GLY A 69 -5.34 11.27 -11.39
C GLY A 69 -3.93 11.55 -10.85
N GLU A 70 -3.10 12.22 -11.67
CA GLU A 70 -1.67 12.42 -11.40
C GLU A 70 -1.41 13.31 -10.17
N LEU A 71 -2.30 14.28 -9.92
CA LEU A 71 -2.20 15.21 -8.80
C LEU A 71 -2.80 14.67 -7.49
N ALA A 72 -3.33 13.44 -7.50
CA ALA A 72 -4.07 12.92 -6.37
C ALA A 72 -3.15 12.67 -5.16
N GLN A 73 -3.46 13.34 -4.05
CA GLN A 73 -2.69 13.31 -2.81
C GLN A 73 -3.12 12.12 -1.93
N ASN A 74 -3.24 12.33 -0.62
CA ASN A 74 -3.57 11.27 0.33
C ASN A 74 -5.00 10.74 0.15
N ALA A 75 -5.94 11.56 -0.36
CA ALA A 75 -7.31 11.15 -0.63
C ALA A 75 -7.43 10.08 -1.75
N ALA A 76 -6.37 9.88 -2.57
CA ALA A 76 -6.29 8.78 -3.52
C ALA A 76 -6.36 7.40 -2.82
N TYR A 77 -5.84 7.29 -1.60
CA TYR A 77 -5.92 6.04 -0.83
C TYR A 77 -7.35 5.76 -0.37
N THR A 78 -8.07 6.79 0.10
CA THR A 78 -9.50 6.71 0.44
C THR A 78 -10.32 6.27 -0.77
N THR A 79 -10.03 6.86 -1.93
CA THR A 79 -10.64 6.51 -3.22
C THR A 79 -10.40 5.04 -3.58
N ALA A 80 -9.14 4.60 -3.54
CA ALA A 80 -8.78 3.22 -3.85
C ALA A 80 -9.44 2.22 -2.89
N LEU A 81 -9.46 2.53 -1.59
CA LEU A 81 -10.04 1.65 -0.58
C LEU A 81 -11.56 1.54 -0.72
N ALA A 82 -12.26 2.66 -0.94
CA ALA A 82 -13.72 2.67 -1.13
C ALA A 82 -14.13 1.84 -2.35
N ILE A 83 -13.40 1.97 -3.47
CA ILE A 83 -13.64 1.15 -4.66
C ILE A 83 -13.35 -0.33 -4.37
N CYS A 84 -12.24 -0.65 -3.71
CA CYS A 84 -11.90 -2.03 -3.35
C CYS A 84 -12.97 -2.66 -2.45
N LEU A 85 -13.51 -1.93 -1.48
CA LEU A 85 -14.60 -2.41 -0.63
C LEU A 85 -15.84 -2.76 -1.44
N ALA A 86 -16.21 -1.92 -2.41
CA ALA A 86 -17.35 -2.16 -3.28
C ALA A 86 -17.15 -3.38 -4.20
N ILE A 87 -15.95 -3.53 -4.77
CA ILE A 87 -15.60 -4.64 -5.69
C ILE A 87 -15.51 -5.98 -4.95
N PHE A 88 -14.72 -6.04 -3.88
CA PHE A 88 -14.36 -7.29 -3.23
C PHE A 88 -15.36 -7.73 -2.16
N LYS A 89 -16.20 -6.81 -1.66
CA LYS A 89 -17.17 -7.08 -0.59
C LYS A 89 -16.55 -7.77 0.63
N SER A 90 -15.29 -7.44 0.90
CA SER A 90 -14.48 -8.01 1.97
C SER A 90 -13.48 -6.95 2.43
N GLU A 91 -13.63 -6.49 3.67
CA GLU A 91 -12.75 -5.47 4.26
C GLU A 91 -11.29 -5.90 4.20
N ARG A 92 -11.00 -7.14 4.60
CA ARG A 92 -9.65 -7.69 4.63
C ARG A 92 -8.99 -7.73 3.24
N LEU A 93 -9.71 -8.22 2.23
CA LEU A 93 -9.16 -8.23 0.86
C LEU A 93 -8.98 -6.82 0.31
N ALA A 94 -9.91 -5.91 0.63
CA ALA A 94 -9.79 -4.51 0.25
C ALA A 94 -8.57 -3.83 0.89
N GLU A 95 -8.35 -4.03 2.20
CA GLU A 95 -7.18 -3.52 2.92
C GLU A 95 -5.86 -4.07 2.36
N ASN A 96 -5.83 -5.30 1.87
CA ASN A 96 -4.61 -5.89 1.31
C ASN A 96 -4.28 -5.40 -0.10
N LEU A 97 -5.28 -4.92 -0.86
CA LEU A 97 -5.18 -4.61 -2.28
C LEU A 97 -5.23 -3.11 -2.60
N PHE A 98 -5.79 -2.26 -1.74
CA PHE A 98 -6.07 -0.87 -2.11
C PHE A 98 -4.82 -0.06 -2.46
N VAL A 99 -3.67 -0.32 -1.82
CA VAL A 99 -2.41 0.35 -2.16
C VAL A 99 -2.03 0.05 -3.60
N CYS A 100 -2.01 -1.24 -3.96
CA CYS A 100 -1.72 -1.69 -5.32
C CYS A 100 -2.76 -1.19 -6.32
N PHE A 101 -4.03 -1.14 -5.91
CA PHE A 101 -5.12 -0.63 -6.74
C PHE A 101 -4.98 0.87 -7.01
N LYS A 102 -4.52 1.63 -6.01
CA LYS A 102 -4.24 3.05 -6.15
C LYS A 102 -3.19 3.29 -7.25
N GLU A 103 -2.09 2.55 -7.19
CA GLU A 103 -0.95 2.67 -8.12
C GLU A 103 -1.30 2.21 -9.54
N ASP A 104 -2.02 1.09 -9.68
CA ASP A 104 -2.33 0.53 -10.98
C ASP A 104 -3.49 1.27 -11.68
N PHE A 105 -4.45 1.81 -10.91
CA PHE A 105 -5.67 2.39 -11.46
C PHE A 105 -5.91 3.85 -11.07
N VAL A 106 -6.07 4.16 -9.77
CA VAL A 106 -6.57 5.48 -9.32
C VAL A 106 -5.66 6.63 -9.74
N GLN A 107 -4.34 6.45 -9.67
CA GLN A 107 -3.36 7.45 -10.13
C GLN A 107 -3.41 7.69 -11.65
N ASN A 108 -3.92 6.73 -12.41
CA ASN A 108 -3.98 6.77 -13.86
C ASN A 108 -5.39 7.13 -14.39
N PHE A 109 -6.36 7.42 -13.50
CA PHE A 109 -7.67 7.89 -13.93
C PHE A 109 -7.57 9.28 -14.56
N PRO A 110 -8.43 9.61 -15.54
CA PRO A 110 -8.51 10.96 -16.09
C PRO A 110 -8.76 11.99 -14.99
N GLU A 111 -8.08 13.14 -15.03
CA GLU A 111 -8.18 14.17 -13.98
C GLU A 111 -9.61 14.69 -13.76
N GLY A 112 -10.40 14.73 -14.84
CA GLY A 112 -11.79 15.17 -14.87
C GLY A 112 -12.81 14.05 -14.60
N ASN A 113 -14.01 14.24 -15.16
CA ASN A 113 -15.05 13.21 -15.16
C ASN A 113 -14.62 12.03 -16.03
N PHE A 114 -14.96 10.82 -15.61
CA PHE A 114 -14.62 9.60 -16.35
C PHE A 114 -15.67 8.51 -16.18
N GLU A 115 -15.67 7.59 -17.14
CA GLU A 115 -16.40 6.33 -17.08
C GLU A 115 -15.53 5.25 -17.73
N LEU A 116 -15.18 4.21 -16.96
CA LEU A 116 -14.21 3.19 -17.35
C LEU A 116 -14.77 1.80 -17.05
N ALA A 117 -14.54 0.85 -17.96
CA ALA A 117 -14.73 -0.56 -17.69
C ALA A 117 -13.38 -1.17 -17.27
N MET A 118 -13.32 -1.72 -16.06
CA MET A 118 -12.11 -2.21 -15.44
C MET A 118 -12.12 -3.73 -15.33
N GLU A 119 -11.21 -4.39 -16.03
CA GLU A 119 -11.00 -5.84 -15.96
C GLU A 119 -9.94 -6.16 -14.90
N ILE A 120 -10.35 -6.82 -13.81
CA ILE A 120 -9.50 -6.97 -12.62
C ILE A 120 -8.70 -8.29 -12.59
N THR A 121 -8.92 -9.22 -13.52
CA THR A 121 -8.25 -10.54 -13.46
C THR A 121 -6.74 -10.41 -13.59
N ARG A 122 -6.28 -9.55 -14.49
CA ARG A 122 -4.83 -9.28 -14.66
C ARG A 122 -4.23 -8.64 -13.41
N PHE A 123 -4.95 -7.72 -12.77
CA PHE A 123 -4.57 -7.10 -11.50
C PHE A 123 -4.42 -8.13 -10.38
N LEU A 124 -5.43 -9.00 -10.19
CA LEU A 124 -5.41 -10.06 -9.18
C LEU A 124 -4.29 -11.09 -9.44
N ASN A 125 -4.03 -11.43 -10.70
CA ASN A 125 -2.91 -12.30 -11.05
C ASN A 125 -1.55 -11.65 -10.75
N LYS A 126 -1.41 -10.34 -11.01
CA LYS A 126 -0.19 -9.57 -10.72
C LYS A 126 0.09 -9.51 -9.21
N HIS A 127 -0.95 -9.26 -8.40
CA HIS A 127 -0.86 -9.09 -6.95
C HIS A 127 -1.33 -10.31 -6.17
N ASN A 128 -1.14 -11.52 -6.71
CA ASN A 128 -1.70 -12.74 -6.14
C ASN A 128 -1.29 -13.00 -4.68
N SER A 129 -0.08 -12.58 -4.29
CA SER A 129 0.39 -12.69 -2.90
C SER A 129 -0.45 -11.89 -1.91
N ARG A 130 -1.15 -10.84 -2.37
CA ARG A 130 -2.05 -10.00 -1.55
C ARG A 130 -3.42 -10.65 -1.31
N LEU A 131 -3.74 -11.73 -2.02
CA LEU A 131 -5.04 -12.41 -1.91
C LEU A 131 -5.05 -13.49 -0.82
N ASN A 132 -3.94 -13.68 -0.11
CA ASN A 132 -3.86 -14.60 1.01
C ASN A 132 -4.87 -14.16 2.10
N PRO A 133 -5.82 -15.03 2.51
CA PRO A 133 -6.81 -14.69 3.54
C PRO A 133 -6.17 -14.38 4.88
N ASP A 134 -4.99 -14.92 5.18
CA ASP A 134 -4.32 -14.73 6.47
C ASP A 134 -3.27 -13.61 6.43
N LEU A 135 -3.26 -12.84 5.34
CA LEU A 135 -2.48 -11.61 5.22
C LEU A 135 -3.26 -10.44 5.81
N TYR A 136 -2.55 -9.62 6.57
CA TYR A 136 -3.06 -8.39 7.15
C TYR A 136 -2.13 -7.24 6.76
N SER A 137 -2.69 -6.24 6.08
CA SER A 137 -2.05 -4.96 5.85
C SER A 137 -2.27 -4.03 7.06
N ARG A 138 -1.18 -3.47 7.58
CA ARG A 138 -1.18 -2.47 8.66
C ARG A 138 -0.29 -1.30 8.25
N PHE A 139 -0.56 -0.12 8.78
CA PHE A 139 0.24 1.07 8.47
C PHE A 139 0.91 1.58 9.73
N CYS A 140 2.20 1.84 9.60
CA CYS A 140 2.98 2.49 10.62
C CYS A 140 3.11 3.97 10.29
N PHE A 141 2.64 4.79 11.23
CA PHE A 141 2.81 6.24 11.19
C PHE A 141 3.96 6.60 12.11
N SER A 142 5.16 6.74 11.54
CA SER A 142 6.21 7.47 12.23
C SER A 142 6.01 8.95 11.92
N ALA A 143 6.14 9.82 12.93
CA ALA A 143 6.10 11.27 12.78
C ALA A 143 7.12 11.83 11.76
N ILE A 144 8.01 10.99 11.24
CA ILE A 144 9.14 11.36 10.38
C ILE A 144 9.09 10.64 9.02
N THR A 145 8.25 9.63 8.82
CA THR A 145 8.11 8.92 7.53
C THR A 145 6.69 8.95 7.02
N SER A 146 6.52 9.17 5.71
CA SER A 146 5.30 8.81 4.97
C SER A 146 4.84 7.40 5.41
N SER A 147 3.52 7.23 5.62
CA SER A 147 2.93 5.98 6.11
C SER A 147 3.50 4.76 5.39
N ARG A 148 4.10 3.82 6.12
CA ARG A 148 4.63 2.57 5.54
C ARG A 148 3.68 1.43 5.82
N GLU A 149 3.28 0.74 4.76
CA GLU A 149 2.54 -0.51 4.87
C GLU A 149 3.46 -1.60 5.43
N ILE A 150 2.98 -2.33 6.43
CA ILE A 150 3.59 -3.53 6.98
C ILE A 150 2.61 -4.68 6.78
N LEU A 151 3.12 -5.70 6.09
CA LEU A 151 2.42 -6.94 5.82
C LEU A 151 2.73 -7.96 6.91
N LEU A 152 1.67 -8.48 7.51
CA LEU A 152 1.69 -9.51 8.55
C LEU A 152 0.96 -10.75 8.02
N ILE A 153 1.54 -11.92 8.23
CA ILE A 153 0.92 -13.21 7.89
C ILE A 153 0.67 -13.97 9.17
N LYS A 154 -0.58 -14.32 9.44
CA LYS A 154 -0.95 -15.20 10.54
C LYS A 154 -1.03 -16.64 10.03
N ASP A 155 -0.29 -17.53 10.64
CA ASP A 155 -0.44 -18.95 10.36
C ASP A 155 -1.76 -19.45 10.99
N PRO A 156 -2.69 -20.03 10.21
CA PRO A 156 -3.96 -20.51 10.74
C PRO A 156 -3.83 -21.74 11.64
N GLU A 157 -2.78 -22.56 11.48
CA GLU A 157 -2.57 -23.78 12.27
C GLU A 157 -1.91 -23.46 13.61
N THR A 158 -0.83 -22.67 13.56
CA THR A 158 -0.04 -22.36 14.76
C THR A 158 -0.50 -21.08 15.46
N GLY A 159 -1.26 -20.22 14.77
CA GLY A 159 -1.60 -18.88 15.23
C GLY A 159 -0.44 -17.89 15.18
N LEU A 160 0.76 -18.31 14.76
CA LEU A 160 1.96 -17.50 14.73
C LEU A 160 1.84 -16.39 13.69
N ILE A 161 2.04 -15.15 14.12
CA ILE A 161 2.07 -13.97 13.26
C ILE A 161 3.51 -13.69 12.88
N THR A 162 3.76 -13.49 11.59
CA THR A 162 5.09 -13.21 11.05
C THR A 162 5.06 -11.97 10.15
N THR A 163 6.13 -11.18 10.18
CA THR A 163 6.36 -10.11 9.20
C THR A 163 7.80 -10.10 8.74
N ASN A 164 7.99 -9.95 7.43
CA ASN A 164 9.30 -9.85 6.81
C ASN A 164 9.58 -8.39 6.44
N LEU A 165 10.26 -7.67 7.33
CA LEU A 165 10.53 -6.25 7.15
C LEU A 165 11.45 -5.96 5.97
N ALA A 166 12.34 -6.89 5.62
CA ALA A 166 13.21 -6.74 4.46
C ALA A 166 12.42 -6.76 3.14
N GLU A 167 11.37 -7.58 3.05
CA GLU A 167 10.45 -7.57 1.89
C GLU A 167 9.61 -6.30 1.88
N ASN A 168 8.99 -5.95 3.02
CA ASN A 168 8.20 -4.72 3.14
C ASN A 168 9.03 -3.49 2.71
N TYR A 169 10.26 -3.36 3.20
CA TYR A 169 11.13 -2.24 2.84
C TYR A 169 11.52 -2.21 1.36
N ALA A 170 11.77 -3.37 0.76
CA ALA A 170 12.15 -3.45 -0.65
C ALA A 170 11.00 -3.06 -1.61
N MET A 171 9.74 -3.26 -1.19
CA MET A 171 8.56 -2.99 -2.02
C MET A 171 8.15 -1.50 -2.05
N HIS A 172 8.55 -0.70 -1.05
CA HIS A 172 8.09 0.69 -0.87
C HIS A 172 8.76 1.76 -1.75
N ARG A 173 9.26 1.41 -2.95
CA ARG A 173 9.81 2.38 -3.91
C ARG A 173 9.51 1.98 -5.34
N GLU A 174 8.30 2.27 -5.81
CA GLU A 174 7.94 2.02 -7.20
C GLU A 174 7.46 3.30 -7.92
N SER A 175 8.42 3.98 -8.55
CA SER A 175 8.19 4.67 -9.82
C SER A 175 9.45 4.56 -10.71
N ILE A 176 9.97 3.33 -10.85
CA ILE A 176 11.04 3.05 -11.82
C ILE A 176 10.43 2.32 -13.01
N PRO A 177 10.24 2.98 -14.17
CA PRO A 177 9.64 2.36 -15.36
C PRO A 177 10.42 1.14 -15.85
N ASN A 178 11.75 1.13 -15.63
CA ASN A 178 12.63 0.05 -16.03
C ASN A 178 12.58 -1.13 -15.04
N ILE A 179 11.92 -2.22 -15.46
CA ILE A 179 11.75 -3.45 -14.68
C ILE A 179 13.08 -4.06 -14.20
N LYS A 180 14.12 -4.05 -15.03
CA LYS A 180 15.43 -4.62 -14.66
C LYS A 180 16.07 -3.81 -13.54
N LEU A 181 16.06 -2.49 -13.68
CA LEU A 181 16.62 -1.59 -12.69
C LEU A 181 15.83 -1.63 -11.37
N ARG A 182 14.49 -1.69 -11.45
CA ARG A 182 13.61 -1.83 -10.29
C ARG A 182 13.93 -3.09 -9.48
N LYS A 183 13.98 -4.25 -10.15
CA LYS A 183 14.34 -5.54 -9.53
C LYS A 183 15.75 -5.52 -8.90
N LEU A 184 16.71 -4.87 -9.55
CA LEU A 184 18.06 -4.72 -8.99
C LEU A 184 18.04 -3.88 -7.72
N ASN A 185 17.28 -2.77 -7.72
CA ASN A 185 17.14 -1.90 -6.56
C ASN A 185 16.41 -2.60 -5.42
N GLU A 186 15.30 -3.29 -5.66
CA GLU A 186 14.61 -4.12 -4.67
C GLU A 186 15.58 -5.12 -4.01
N ARG A 187 16.42 -5.79 -4.80
CA ARG A 187 17.46 -6.72 -4.28
C ARG A 187 18.46 -6.02 -3.38
N LYS A 188 18.98 -4.86 -3.80
CA LYS A 188 19.94 -4.06 -3.01
C LYS A 188 19.32 -3.61 -1.69
N GLN A 189 18.08 -3.12 -1.71
CA GLN A 189 17.39 -2.65 -0.49
C GLN A 189 17.11 -3.78 0.49
N ARG A 190 16.66 -4.93 -0.03
CA ARG A 190 16.45 -6.14 0.78
C ARG A 190 17.75 -6.59 1.47
N LEU A 191 18.86 -6.61 0.72
CA LEU A 191 20.18 -6.95 1.28
C LEU A 191 20.64 -5.94 2.33
N LEU A 192 20.50 -4.64 2.05
CA LEU A 192 20.85 -3.56 2.97
C LEU A 192 20.08 -3.70 4.30
N PHE A 193 18.78 -3.93 4.23
CA PHE A 193 17.96 -4.10 5.43
C PHE A 193 18.34 -5.35 6.21
N ARG A 194 18.56 -6.48 5.52
CA ARG A 194 19.02 -7.72 6.17
C ARG A 194 20.38 -7.55 6.83
N LEU A 195 21.30 -6.78 6.25
CA LEU A 195 22.59 -6.49 6.89
C LEU A 195 22.43 -5.64 8.16
N PHE A 196 21.48 -4.70 8.15
CA PHE A 196 21.17 -3.89 9.33
C PHE A 196 20.52 -4.72 10.46
N ALA A 197 19.50 -5.52 10.13
CA ALA A 197 18.71 -6.29 11.09
C ALA A 197 18.93 -7.81 10.92
N LYS A 198 20.20 -8.24 10.97
CA LYS A 198 20.65 -9.60 10.63
C LYS A 198 19.75 -10.72 11.13
N ASP A 199 19.43 -10.71 12.42
CA ASP A 199 18.64 -11.76 13.07
C ASP A 199 17.20 -11.32 13.38
N ASN A 200 16.84 -10.07 13.08
CA ASN A 200 15.58 -9.45 13.49
C ASN A 200 14.73 -8.90 12.34
N TYR A 201 15.16 -9.06 11.08
CA TYR A 201 14.38 -8.60 9.93
C TYR A 201 13.09 -9.40 9.70
N LEU A 202 13.05 -10.63 10.20
CA LEU A 202 11.84 -11.45 10.31
C LEU A 202 11.38 -11.39 11.76
N ILE A 203 10.24 -10.76 12.00
CA ILE A 203 9.64 -10.70 13.33
C ILE A 203 8.54 -11.75 13.38
N SER A 204 8.47 -12.46 14.50
CA SER A 204 7.38 -13.37 14.82
C SER A 204 6.87 -13.15 16.24
N GLY A 205 5.57 -13.39 16.45
CA GLY A 205 4.87 -13.32 17.72
C GLY A 205 3.46 -13.90 17.60
N TYR A 206 2.68 -13.89 18.67
CA TYR A 206 1.28 -14.39 18.65
C TYR A 206 0.24 -13.27 18.71
N ASP A 207 0.68 -12.04 19.00
CA ASP A 207 -0.18 -10.86 19.09
C ASP A 207 0.16 -9.83 18.01
N PHE A 208 -0.87 -9.28 17.35
CA PHE A 208 -0.68 -8.32 16.27
C PHE A 208 -0.05 -7.00 16.75
N PRO A 209 -0.58 -6.33 17.80
CA PRO A 209 0.07 -5.18 18.42
C PRO A 209 1.54 -5.41 18.78
N GLU A 210 1.87 -6.55 19.39
CA GLU A 210 3.26 -6.87 19.76
C GLU A 210 4.19 -6.91 18.54
N VAL A 211 3.79 -7.66 17.49
CA VAL A 211 4.59 -7.79 16.26
C VAL A 211 4.71 -6.43 15.56
N MET A 212 3.64 -5.63 15.56
CA MET A 212 3.63 -4.29 14.97
C MET A 212 4.55 -3.31 15.70
N LEU A 213 4.51 -3.27 17.04
CA LEU A 213 5.38 -2.39 17.82
C LEU A 213 6.87 -2.70 17.58
N ARG A 214 7.21 -3.99 17.54
CA ARG A 214 8.58 -4.44 17.21
C ARG A 214 8.98 -4.06 15.78
N ALA A 215 8.02 -4.14 14.85
CA ALA A 215 8.23 -3.75 13.46
C ALA A 215 8.50 -2.24 13.33
N GLU A 216 7.69 -1.42 13.98
CA GLU A 216 7.83 0.03 14.02
C GLU A 216 9.17 0.47 14.57
N ASP A 217 9.56 -0.08 15.72
CA ASP A 217 10.83 0.25 16.38
C ASP A 217 12.04 -0.11 15.49
N LEU A 218 12.10 -1.30 14.89
CA LEU A 218 13.20 -1.66 13.98
C LEU A 218 13.25 -0.77 12.74
N MET A 219 12.09 -0.44 12.16
CA MET A 219 12.01 0.42 11.00
C MET A 219 12.43 1.86 11.32
N ALA A 220 12.06 2.38 12.49
CA ALA A 220 12.46 3.69 12.97
C ALA A 220 13.97 3.77 13.21
N ARG A 221 14.57 2.77 13.87
CA ARG A 221 16.03 2.70 14.06
C ARG A 221 16.79 2.66 12.74
N PHE A 222 16.31 1.87 11.78
CA PHE A 222 16.92 1.78 10.45
C PHE A 222 16.91 3.13 9.73
N TYR A 223 15.78 3.84 9.81
CA TYR A 223 15.61 5.15 9.21
C TYR A 223 16.59 6.17 9.80
N TRP A 224 16.67 6.27 11.13
CA TRP A 224 17.59 7.19 11.79
C TRP A 224 19.05 6.95 11.43
N ARG A 225 19.50 5.69 11.40
CA ARG A 225 20.86 5.35 10.94
C ARG A 225 21.09 5.72 9.48
N SER A 226 20.05 5.63 8.65
CA SER A 226 20.14 6.01 7.24
C SER A 226 20.31 7.53 7.09
N ILE A 227 19.59 8.33 7.89
CA ILE A 227 19.75 9.78 7.93
C ILE A 227 21.13 10.16 8.46
N GLU A 228 21.54 9.60 9.60
CA GLU A 228 22.84 9.88 10.23
C GLU A 228 23.96 9.72 9.20
N LYS A 229 23.96 8.61 8.46
CA LYS A 229 24.94 8.35 7.39
C LYS A 229 24.92 9.40 6.27
N ILE A 230 23.76 9.95 5.92
CA ILE A 230 23.65 11.01 4.89
C ILE A 230 24.23 12.32 5.44
N ILE A 231 23.83 12.72 6.66
CA ILE A 231 24.32 13.95 7.29
C ILE A 231 25.84 13.87 7.49
N THR A 232 26.37 12.76 8.02
CA THR A 232 27.81 12.60 8.21
C THR A 232 28.57 12.71 6.90
N ARG A 233 28.07 12.13 5.80
CA ARG A 233 28.70 12.28 4.48
C ARG A 233 28.69 13.72 4.00
N GLN A 234 27.54 14.40 4.10
CA GLN A 234 27.44 15.80 3.70
C GLN A 234 28.34 16.73 4.53
N LEU A 235 28.56 16.41 5.81
CA LEU A 235 29.50 17.14 6.65
C LEU A 235 30.95 16.87 6.22
N VAL A 236 31.34 15.60 6.03
CA VAL A 236 32.69 15.24 5.57
C VAL A 236 32.99 15.92 4.22
N ASP A 237 32.09 15.81 3.24
CA ASP A 237 32.25 16.43 1.93
C ASP A 237 32.37 17.97 2.01
N LYS A 238 31.79 18.60 3.03
CA LYS A 238 31.82 20.07 3.23
C LYS A 238 33.03 20.57 4.02
N TYR A 239 33.69 19.70 4.79
CA TYR A 239 34.84 20.05 5.63
C TYR A 239 36.16 19.44 5.12
N GLU A 240 36.12 18.66 4.03
CA GLU A 240 37.30 18.21 3.27
C GLU A 240 37.59 19.09 2.02
N GLU A 241 36.83 20.18 1.80
CA GLU A 241 37.21 21.33 0.96
C GLU A 241 37.90 22.43 1.79
#